data_AF-A0A5Q0TDA6-F1
#
_entry.id   AF-A0A5Q0TDA6-F1
#
_cell.length_a   1.000
_cell.length_b   1.000
_cell.length_c   1.000
_cell.angle_alpha   90.00
_cell.angle_beta   90.00
_cell.angle_gamma   90.00
#
_symmetry.space_group_name_H-M   'P 1'
#
loop_
_entity.id
_entity.type
_entity.pdbx_description
1 polymer ?
#
loop_
_entity_poly.entity_id
_entity_poly.type
_entity_poly.pdbx_seq_one_letter_code
_entity_poly.pdbx_strand_id
1 'polypeptide(L)'
;MKLTKEEADAIEAKYGKPESVVNGFPHYPSNRTKTKLTHGHGLNDADYMTRINVIVGGKNKVIWEPAYAVWRSMMQRAYDPKFHQRSPTYVDVTVHEAWRTFSNFEAWHQVNAVDGFELDKDILKINNKIYAPEYCVFIPQAINSLLLDSGAARGSLPQGVSFSKGCKSKSYLTNCSINGKIKHIGRFQTPTEAALEYWIAKFKIANQTMNAHGFDINSRVGRAVRKRLLAEIKKWNAEWIEIMPMEPEYMEGLEQEICRKIQAEIKKAA
;
A
#
# COMPACT_ATOMS: atom_id res chain seq x y z
N MET A 1 -1.78 5.81 17.19
CA MET A 1 -0.45 6.50 17.33
C MET A 1 0.07 6.38 18.75
N LYS A 2 1.40 6.27 18.93
CA LYS A 2 2.05 6.27 20.26
C LYS A 2 3.16 7.33 20.30
N LEU A 3 3.00 8.31 21.17
CA LEU A 3 4.04 9.29 21.50
C LEU A 3 5.10 8.64 22.40
N THR A 4 6.37 8.99 22.22
CA THR A 4 7.40 8.68 23.22
C THR A 4 7.17 9.55 24.46
N LYS A 5 7.71 9.12 25.60
CA LYS A 5 7.65 9.91 26.83
C LYS A 5 8.26 11.30 26.64
N GLU A 6 9.43 11.38 26.00
CA GLU A 6 10.09 12.66 25.71
C GLU A 6 9.26 13.58 24.81
N GLU A 7 8.52 13.03 23.85
CA GLU A 7 7.61 13.82 23.03
C GLU A 7 6.44 14.34 23.85
N ALA A 8 5.81 13.49 24.65
CA ALA A 8 4.69 13.88 25.51
C ALA A 8 5.09 14.99 26.48
N ASP A 9 6.23 14.82 27.17
CA ASP A 9 6.78 15.79 28.12
C ASP A 9 7.09 17.14 27.43
N ALA A 10 7.68 17.10 26.22
CA ALA A 10 8.00 18.32 25.46
C ALA A 10 6.74 19.04 24.92
N ILE A 11 5.69 18.30 24.57
CA ILE A 11 4.39 18.86 24.17
C ILE A 11 3.75 19.55 25.37
N GLU A 12 3.64 18.86 26.51
CA GLU A 12 3.02 19.41 27.71
C GLU A 12 3.79 20.63 28.24
N ALA A 13 5.13 20.60 28.23
CA ALA A 13 5.94 21.75 28.62
C ALA A 13 5.72 22.99 27.73
N LYS A 14 5.39 22.80 26.45
CA LYS A 14 5.22 23.90 25.49
C LYS A 14 3.78 24.41 25.39
N TYR A 15 2.81 23.51 25.41
CA TYR A 15 1.40 23.82 25.15
C TYR A 15 0.50 23.66 26.37
N GLY A 16 1.03 23.14 27.48
CA GLY A 16 0.25 22.78 28.66
C GLY A 16 -0.61 21.53 28.44
N LYS A 17 -1.61 21.37 29.30
CA LYS A 17 -2.57 20.26 29.23
C LYS A 17 -3.52 20.43 28.02
N PRO A 18 -3.73 19.39 27.19
CA PRO A 18 -4.67 19.46 26.07
C PRO A 18 -6.13 19.45 26.54
N GLU A 19 -7.04 19.90 25.68
CA GLU A 19 -8.49 19.85 25.92
C GLU A 19 -9.01 18.41 25.89
N SER A 20 -8.44 17.59 25.00
CA SER A 20 -8.73 16.16 24.90
C SER A 20 -7.56 15.40 24.26
N VAL A 21 -7.61 14.07 24.30
CA VAL A 21 -6.64 13.20 23.61
C VAL A 21 -7.44 12.17 22.81
N VAL A 22 -7.26 12.16 21.49
CA VAL A 22 -7.96 11.25 20.57
C VAL A 22 -6.92 10.40 19.84
N ASN A 23 -7.06 9.08 19.87
CA ASN A 23 -6.14 8.13 19.22
C ASN A 23 -4.64 8.32 19.59
N GLY A 24 -4.38 8.84 20.79
CA GLY A 24 -3.04 9.14 21.29
C GLY A 24 -2.47 10.50 20.84
N PHE A 25 -3.26 11.32 20.13
CA PHE A 25 -2.89 12.67 19.71
C PHE A 25 -3.58 13.72 20.61
N PRO A 26 -2.83 14.69 21.17
CA PRO A 26 -3.39 15.72 22.04
C PRO A 26 -4.05 16.85 21.23
N HIS A 27 -5.29 17.17 21.56
CA HIS A 27 -6.06 18.23 20.92
C HIS A 27 -5.88 19.55 21.67
N TYR A 28 -5.32 20.53 20.96
CA TYR A 28 -5.21 21.92 21.38
C TYR A 28 -6.02 22.78 20.41
N PRO A 29 -6.66 23.86 20.86
CA PRO A 29 -7.49 24.70 20.01
C PRO A 29 -6.67 25.32 18.87
N SER A 30 -7.27 25.42 17.69
CA SER A 30 -6.63 26.00 16.53
C SER A 30 -6.72 27.52 16.56
N ASN A 31 -5.57 28.20 16.60
CA ASN A 31 -5.51 29.66 16.48
C ASN A 31 -5.58 30.15 15.01
N ARG A 32 -6.09 29.32 14.08
CA ARG A 32 -6.12 29.64 12.65
C ARG A 32 -7.28 30.58 12.33
N THR A 33 -6.96 31.80 11.90
CA THR A 33 -7.94 32.82 11.50
C THR A 33 -8.29 32.78 10.00
N LYS A 34 -7.46 32.12 9.17
CA LYS A 34 -7.72 31.88 7.74
C LYS A 34 -7.27 30.48 7.34
N THR A 35 -8.13 29.71 6.68
CA THR A 35 -7.84 28.36 6.19
C THR A 35 -7.30 28.40 4.77
N LYS A 36 -5.98 28.37 4.61
CA LYS A 36 -5.38 28.06 3.30
C LYS A 36 -5.71 26.62 2.92
N LEU A 37 -6.21 26.41 1.70
CA LEU A 37 -6.48 25.07 1.21
C LEU A 37 -5.19 24.24 1.13
N THR A 38 -5.24 23.05 1.70
CA THR A 38 -4.16 22.06 1.65
C THR A 38 -3.99 21.58 0.21
N HIS A 39 -2.79 21.80 -0.33
CA HIS A 39 -2.48 21.57 -1.75
C HIS A 39 -3.47 22.24 -2.71
N GLY A 40 -4.08 23.36 -2.32
CA GLY A 40 -5.00 24.12 -3.18
C GLY A 40 -6.43 23.59 -3.26
N HIS A 41 -6.71 22.39 -2.73
CA HIS A 41 -8.03 21.73 -2.87
C HIS A 41 -8.66 21.29 -1.55
N GLY A 42 -7.88 21.12 -0.48
CA GLY A 42 -8.37 20.53 0.76
C GLY A 42 -8.71 21.54 1.85
N LEU A 43 -9.93 21.51 2.36
CA LEU A 43 -10.34 22.27 3.52
C LEU A 43 -9.98 21.50 4.80
N ASN A 44 -9.07 22.06 5.59
CA ASN A 44 -8.85 21.61 6.97
C ASN A 44 -9.77 22.43 7.88
N ASP A 45 -10.89 21.84 8.26
CA ASP A 45 -11.97 22.39 9.09
C ASP A 45 -11.88 21.96 10.57
N ALA A 46 -10.79 21.30 10.97
CA ALA A 46 -10.58 20.96 12.38
C ALA A 46 -10.43 22.23 13.23
N ASP A 47 -11.18 22.28 14.32
CA ASP A 47 -11.11 23.30 15.36
C ASP A 47 -9.89 23.13 16.29
N TYR A 48 -9.13 22.04 16.11
CA TYR A 48 -7.90 21.76 16.83
C TYR A 48 -6.64 21.80 15.93
N MET A 49 -5.46 21.80 16.56
CA MET A 49 -4.18 21.78 15.88
C MET A 49 -3.89 20.39 15.27
N THR A 50 -3.96 20.25 13.95
CA THR A 50 -3.58 19.00 13.25
C THR A 50 -2.06 18.81 13.07
N ARG A 51 -1.26 19.77 13.54
CA ARG A 51 0.20 19.80 13.48
C ARG A 51 0.77 20.45 14.74
N ILE A 52 1.54 19.70 15.50
CA ILE A 52 2.25 20.17 16.69
C ILE A 52 3.75 20.26 16.36
N ASN A 53 4.37 21.38 16.72
CA ASN A 53 5.82 21.57 16.58
C ASN A 53 6.44 21.65 17.97
N VAL A 54 7.40 20.78 18.27
CA VAL A 54 8.12 20.70 19.55
C VAL A 54 9.61 20.51 19.33
N ILE A 55 10.42 20.75 20.36
CA ILE A 55 11.84 20.44 20.35
C ILE A 55 12.04 19.19 21.21
N VAL A 56 12.60 18.12 20.63
CA VAL A 56 12.94 16.88 21.33
C VAL A 56 14.42 16.59 21.07
N GLY A 57 15.21 16.47 22.14
CA GLY A 57 16.66 16.27 22.02
C GLY A 57 17.37 17.37 21.22
N GLY A 58 16.96 18.63 21.39
CA GLY A 58 17.53 19.79 20.68
C GLY A 58 17.16 19.90 19.18
N LYS A 59 16.29 19.02 18.66
CA LYS A 59 15.85 19.04 17.27
C LYS A 59 14.38 19.39 17.16
N ASN A 60 14.05 20.21 16.15
CA ASN A 60 12.66 20.47 15.79
C ASN A 60 12.00 19.17 15.32
N LYS A 61 10.89 18.82 15.94
CA LYS A 61 10.05 17.69 15.59
C LYS A 61 8.64 18.16 15.27
N VAL A 62 8.09 17.63 14.19
CA VAL A 62 6.70 17.86 13.79
C VAL A 62 5.92 16.59 14.05
N ILE A 63 4.86 16.72 14.82
CA ILE A 63 3.94 15.64 15.17
C ILE A 63 2.62 15.98 14.49
N TRP A 64 2.15 15.08 13.64
CA TRP A 64 0.91 15.26 12.89
C TRP A 64 -0.20 14.46 13.53
N GLU A 65 -1.42 14.98 13.48
CA GLU A 65 -2.60 14.15 13.78
C GLU A 65 -2.64 13.00 12.75
N PRO A 66 -2.84 11.73 13.19
CA PRO A 66 -2.77 10.55 12.32
C PRO A 66 -3.64 10.64 11.06
N ALA A 67 -4.92 10.97 11.18
CA ALA A 67 -5.82 11.07 10.02
C ALA A 67 -5.38 12.20 9.09
N TYR A 68 -4.96 13.33 9.64
CA TYR A 68 -4.49 14.49 8.89
C TYR A 68 -3.20 14.18 8.14
N ALA A 69 -2.29 13.39 8.70
CA ALA A 69 -1.07 12.96 8.02
C ALA A 69 -1.41 12.15 6.76
N VAL A 70 -2.34 11.20 6.88
CA VAL A 70 -2.81 10.37 5.76
C VAL A 70 -3.55 11.24 4.73
N TRP A 71 -4.48 12.06 5.18
CA TRP A 71 -5.25 12.97 4.33
C TRP A 71 -4.36 13.96 3.58
N ARG A 72 -3.42 14.61 4.25
CA ARG A 72 -2.46 15.52 3.63
C ARG A 72 -1.62 14.81 2.56
N SER A 73 -1.16 13.59 2.84
CA SER A 73 -0.42 12.78 1.87
C SER A 73 -1.27 12.39 0.66
N MET A 74 -2.55 12.07 0.87
CA MET A 74 -3.53 11.84 -0.19
C MET A 74 -3.72 13.10 -1.06
N MET A 75 -3.92 14.26 -0.44
CA MET A 75 -4.08 15.54 -1.15
C MET A 75 -2.82 15.96 -1.90
N GLN A 76 -1.63 15.69 -1.34
CA GLN A 76 -0.37 15.91 -2.05
C GLN A 76 -0.28 15.05 -3.33
N ARG A 77 -0.58 13.75 -3.21
CA ARG A 77 -0.56 12.82 -4.34
C ARG A 77 -1.53 13.25 -5.43
N ALA A 78 -2.71 13.75 -5.06
CA ALA A 78 -3.71 14.18 -6.04
C ALA A 78 -3.40 15.53 -6.70
N TYR A 79 -2.83 16.50 -5.98
CA TYR A 79 -2.88 17.90 -6.43
C TYR A 79 -1.56 18.67 -6.39
N ASP A 80 -0.45 18.12 -5.90
CA ASP A 80 0.83 18.84 -5.84
C ASP A 80 1.61 18.71 -7.16
N PRO A 81 1.77 19.78 -7.95
CA PRO A 81 2.46 19.69 -9.24
C PRO A 81 3.93 19.29 -9.11
N LYS A 82 4.60 19.66 -8.01
CA LYS A 82 5.99 19.25 -7.75
C LYS A 82 6.07 17.77 -7.39
N PHE A 83 5.01 17.20 -6.81
CA PHE A 83 4.91 15.76 -6.61
C PHE A 83 4.71 15.05 -7.95
N HIS A 84 3.78 15.52 -8.77
CA HIS A 84 3.50 14.95 -10.10
C HIS A 84 4.71 14.91 -11.02
N GLN A 85 5.56 15.94 -11.01
CA GLN A 85 6.84 15.93 -11.76
C GLN A 85 7.75 14.77 -11.38
N ARG A 86 7.77 14.38 -10.10
CA ARG A 86 8.60 13.27 -9.57
C ARG A 86 7.88 11.93 -9.61
N SER A 87 6.55 11.93 -9.74
CA SER A 87 5.71 10.73 -9.74
C SER A 87 4.55 10.90 -10.73
N PRO A 88 4.83 10.82 -12.05
CA PRO A 88 3.85 11.13 -13.09
C PRO A 88 2.60 10.24 -13.09
N THR A 89 2.68 9.05 -12.48
CA THR A 89 1.53 8.13 -12.34
C THR A 89 0.35 8.73 -11.56
N TYR A 90 0.60 9.80 -10.80
CA TYR A 90 -0.39 10.49 -10.00
C TYR A 90 -1.00 11.75 -10.65
N VAL A 91 -0.58 12.13 -11.87
CA VAL A 91 -1.05 13.36 -12.56
C VAL A 91 -2.58 13.41 -12.66
N ASP A 92 -3.20 12.30 -13.03
CA ASP A 92 -4.66 12.22 -13.21
C ASP A 92 -5.40 11.79 -11.93
N VAL A 93 -4.71 11.71 -10.79
CA VAL A 93 -5.32 11.24 -9.53
C VAL A 93 -6.07 12.39 -8.86
N THR A 94 -7.29 12.11 -8.41
CA THR A 94 -8.16 13.07 -7.72
C THR A 94 -8.66 12.50 -6.40
N VAL A 95 -9.32 13.36 -5.61
CA VAL A 95 -9.98 13.00 -4.34
C VAL A 95 -11.47 13.29 -4.46
N HIS A 96 -12.27 12.32 -4.03
CA HIS A 96 -13.73 12.42 -3.92
C HIS A 96 -14.12 13.69 -3.15
N GLU A 97 -15.19 14.34 -3.58
CA GLU A 97 -15.57 15.66 -3.08
C GLU A 97 -15.75 15.68 -1.56
N ALA A 98 -16.44 14.68 -1.00
CA ALA A 98 -16.64 14.58 0.44
C ALA A 98 -15.31 14.54 1.22
N TRP A 99 -14.26 13.91 0.67
CA TRP A 99 -12.95 13.80 1.29
C TRP A 99 -12.04 15.01 1.03
N ARG A 100 -12.51 16.05 0.33
CA ARG A 100 -11.82 17.35 0.28
C ARG A 100 -11.97 18.14 1.57
N THR A 101 -12.97 17.80 2.40
CA THR A 101 -13.11 18.30 3.76
C THR A 101 -12.46 17.31 4.73
N PHE A 102 -11.60 17.81 5.62
CA PHE A 102 -10.79 16.95 6.49
C PHE A 102 -11.65 16.16 7.48
N SER A 103 -12.61 16.79 8.16
CA SER A 103 -13.50 16.12 9.14
C SER A 103 -14.24 14.91 8.55
N ASN A 104 -14.69 15.00 7.29
CA ASN A 104 -15.33 13.89 6.59
C ASN A 104 -14.37 12.71 6.37
N PHE A 105 -13.12 13.00 6.00
CA PHE A 105 -12.10 11.96 5.87
C PHE A 105 -11.71 11.39 7.24
N GLU A 106 -11.58 12.25 8.25
CA GLU A 106 -11.24 11.88 9.63
C GLU A 106 -12.28 10.90 10.18
N ALA A 107 -13.57 11.18 10.03
CA ALA A 107 -14.64 10.28 10.45
C ALA A 107 -14.54 8.90 9.80
N TRP A 108 -14.24 8.85 8.50
CA TRP A 108 -13.99 7.58 7.81
C TRP A 108 -12.71 6.89 8.31
N HIS A 109 -11.63 7.66 8.52
CA HIS A 109 -10.36 7.16 8.99
C HIS A 109 -10.48 6.55 10.39
N GLN A 110 -11.20 7.18 11.32
CA GLN A 110 -11.39 6.67 12.68
C GLN A 110 -12.02 5.28 12.71
N VAL A 111 -12.86 4.95 11.74
CA VAL A 111 -13.52 3.64 11.64
C VAL A 111 -12.68 2.60 10.91
N ASN A 112 -11.89 3.03 9.91
CA ASN A 112 -11.24 2.11 8.96
C ASN A 112 -9.72 1.96 9.15
N ALA A 113 -9.07 2.92 9.82
CA ALA A 113 -7.63 2.92 9.96
C ALA A 113 -7.13 1.86 10.93
N VAL A 114 -6.02 1.24 10.56
CA VAL A 114 -5.30 0.28 11.39
C VAL A 114 -3.89 0.80 11.58
N ASP A 115 -3.43 0.87 12.84
CA ASP A 115 -2.09 1.35 13.16
C ASP A 115 -1.03 0.56 12.37
N GLY A 116 -0.16 1.27 11.66
CA GLY A 116 0.90 0.70 10.81
C GLY A 116 0.47 0.29 9.40
N PHE A 117 -0.80 0.51 9.01
CA PHE A 117 -1.28 0.26 7.65
C PHE A 117 -1.25 1.54 6.82
N GLU A 118 -1.23 1.37 5.50
CA GLU A 118 -1.21 2.45 4.52
C GLU A 118 -2.53 2.49 3.73
N LEU A 119 -3.00 3.71 3.44
CA LEU A 119 -4.15 3.95 2.58
C LEU A 119 -3.79 3.66 1.11
N ASP A 120 -4.51 2.73 0.51
CA ASP A 120 -4.39 2.37 -0.91
C ASP A 120 -5.74 2.50 -1.64
N LYS A 121 -5.71 2.98 -2.89
CA LYS A 121 -6.90 3.21 -3.74
C LYS A 121 -7.10 2.17 -4.84
N ASP A 122 -6.09 1.34 -5.09
CA ASP A 122 -5.96 0.49 -6.28
C ASP A 122 -6.18 -1.00 -5.98
N ILE A 123 -6.13 -1.43 -4.71
CA ILE A 123 -6.37 -2.83 -4.32
C ILE A 123 -7.77 -3.28 -4.75
N LEU A 124 -8.81 -2.50 -4.43
CA LEU A 124 -10.18 -2.88 -4.73
C LEU A 124 -10.58 -2.59 -6.18
N LYS A 125 -9.93 -1.59 -6.81
CA LYS A 125 -10.21 -1.16 -8.17
C LYS A 125 -8.91 -0.87 -8.90
N ILE A 126 -8.50 -1.77 -9.78
CA ILE A 126 -7.26 -1.64 -10.55
C ILE A 126 -7.35 -0.40 -11.46
N ASN A 127 -6.24 0.31 -11.61
CA ASN A 127 -6.11 1.55 -12.39
C ASN A 127 -7.05 2.68 -11.93
N ASN A 128 -7.47 2.65 -10.66
CA ASN A 128 -8.31 3.69 -10.10
C ASN A 128 -7.55 5.02 -10.02
N LYS A 129 -8.26 6.10 -10.36
CA LYS A 129 -7.72 7.47 -10.36
C LYS A 129 -8.37 8.35 -9.30
N ILE A 130 -9.23 7.80 -8.44
CA ILE A 130 -9.96 8.57 -7.44
C ILE A 130 -9.75 7.96 -6.06
N TYR A 131 -9.25 8.75 -5.11
CA TYR A 131 -9.37 8.41 -3.70
C TYR A 131 -10.81 8.65 -3.24
N ALA A 132 -11.52 7.57 -2.90
CA ALA A 132 -12.92 7.59 -2.48
C ALA A 132 -13.18 6.49 -1.43
N PRO A 133 -14.15 6.67 -0.51
CA PRO A 133 -14.42 5.69 0.56
C PRO A 133 -14.79 4.29 0.05
N GLU A 134 -15.34 4.17 -1.15
CA GLU A 134 -15.75 2.90 -1.75
C GLU A 134 -14.57 2.09 -2.29
N TYR A 135 -13.48 2.77 -2.67
CA TYR A 135 -12.32 2.15 -3.33
C TYR A 135 -11.09 2.07 -2.43
N CYS A 136 -11.01 2.95 -1.44
CA CYS A 136 -9.87 3.03 -0.54
C CYS A 136 -9.94 2.01 0.58
N VAL A 137 -8.79 1.44 0.92
CA VAL A 137 -8.62 0.49 2.02
C VAL A 137 -7.29 0.71 2.72
N PHE A 138 -7.22 0.37 4.00
CA PHE A 138 -5.95 0.26 4.71
C PHE A 138 -5.38 -1.15 4.56
N ILE A 139 -4.13 -1.23 4.11
CA ILE A 139 -3.39 -2.49 3.94
C ILE A 139 -2.03 -2.43 4.63
N PRO A 140 -1.44 -3.56 5.01
CA PRO A 140 -0.08 -3.57 5.53
C PRO A 140 0.89 -2.95 4.51
N GLN A 141 1.80 -2.10 4.98
CA GLN A 141 2.82 -1.47 4.14
C GLN A 141 3.62 -2.49 3.30
N ALA A 142 3.87 -3.66 3.89
CA ALA A 142 4.54 -4.78 3.21
C ALA A 142 3.80 -5.21 1.94
N ILE A 143 2.46 -5.26 1.98
CA ILE A 143 1.62 -5.64 0.83
C ILE A 143 1.61 -4.52 -0.21
N ASN A 144 1.45 -3.27 0.22
CA ASN A 144 1.48 -2.12 -0.69
C ASN A 144 2.80 -2.08 -1.47
N SER A 145 3.91 -2.22 -0.76
CA SER A 145 5.26 -2.24 -1.33
C SER A 145 5.47 -3.44 -2.26
N LEU A 146 4.98 -4.61 -1.87
CA LEU A 146 5.06 -5.83 -2.68
C LEU A 146 4.39 -5.60 -4.04
N LEU A 147 3.20 -4.99 -4.07
CA LEU A 147 2.38 -4.85 -5.28
C LEU A 147 2.79 -3.71 -6.23
N LEU A 148 3.85 -2.97 -5.92
CA LEU A 148 4.42 -1.97 -6.84
C LEU A 148 4.96 -2.65 -8.12
N ASP A 149 4.74 -2.03 -9.28
CA ASP A 149 5.21 -2.52 -10.59
C ASP A 149 6.68 -2.14 -10.84
N SER A 150 7.17 -1.04 -10.25
CA SER A 150 8.54 -0.52 -10.41
C SER A 150 9.00 -0.40 -11.88
N GLY A 151 8.06 -0.14 -12.79
CA GLY A 151 8.31 -0.17 -14.25
C GLY A 151 9.42 0.76 -14.72
N ALA A 152 9.60 1.92 -14.09
CA ALA A 152 10.65 2.88 -14.44
C ALA A 152 12.08 2.40 -14.17
N ALA A 153 12.27 1.44 -13.26
CA ALA A 153 13.59 0.88 -12.93
C ALA A 153 13.92 -0.39 -13.73
N ARG A 154 13.01 -0.85 -14.60
CA ARG A 154 13.10 -2.14 -15.28
C ARG A 154 13.53 -1.94 -16.75
N GLY A 155 14.38 -2.84 -17.24
CA GLY A 155 14.69 -2.97 -18.67
C GLY A 155 13.57 -3.70 -19.42
N SER A 156 13.90 -4.37 -20.52
CA SER A 156 12.95 -5.15 -21.32
C SER A 156 12.51 -6.49 -20.69
N LEU A 157 13.10 -6.88 -19.55
CA LEU A 157 12.79 -8.14 -18.87
C LEU A 157 11.49 -8.06 -18.05
N PRO A 158 10.82 -9.21 -17.81
CA PRO A 158 9.65 -9.29 -16.94
C PRO A 158 9.91 -8.76 -15.52
N GLN A 159 8.85 -8.38 -14.81
CA GLN A 159 8.97 -7.95 -13.43
C GLN A 159 9.64 -9.03 -12.58
N GLY A 160 10.64 -8.62 -11.78
CA GLY A 160 11.34 -9.51 -10.86
C GLY A 160 12.43 -10.37 -11.50
N VAL A 161 12.64 -10.26 -12.82
CA VAL A 161 13.61 -11.04 -13.58
C VAL A 161 14.82 -10.20 -13.97
N SER A 162 16.02 -10.73 -13.71
CA SER A 162 17.30 -10.14 -14.12
C SER A 162 18.15 -11.16 -14.87
N PHE A 163 19.03 -10.70 -15.75
CA PHE A 163 19.96 -11.56 -16.49
C PHE A 163 21.35 -11.60 -15.83
N SER A 164 21.90 -12.80 -15.64
CA SER A 164 23.25 -13.04 -15.14
C SER A 164 24.14 -13.58 -16.26
N LYS A 165 25.19 -12.84 -16.62
CA LYS A 165 26.14 -13.16 -17.69
C LYS A 165 27.07 -14.36 -17.39
N GLY A 166 26.98 -14.96 -16.20
CA GLY A 166 27.92 -16.00 -15.74
C GLY A 166 27.42 -17.45 -15.81
N CYS A 167 26.13 -17.70 -16.07
CA CYS A 167 25.58 -19.06 -16.14
C CYS A 167 25.01 -19.34 -17.53
N LYS A 168 25.63 -20.25 -18.29
CA LYS A 168 25.21 -20.60 -19.65
C LYS A 168 23.87 -21.35 -19.73
N SER A 169 23.47 -22.07 -18.67
CA SER A 169 22.23 -22.87 -18.66
C SER A 169 21.06 -22.25 -17.89
N LYS A 170 21.34 -21.37 -16.91
CA LYS A 170 20.32 -20.73 -16.05
C LYS A 170 20.63 -19.23 -15.88
N SER A 171 20.55 -18.50 -16.97
CA SER A 171 20.97 -17.09 -17.03
C SER A 171 19.96 -16.12 -16.42
N TYR A 172 18.71 -16.53 -16.22
CA TYR A 172 17.67 -15.65 -15.66
C TYR A 172 17.54 -15.89 -14.17
N LEU A 173 17.71 -14.85 -13.36
CA LEU A 173 17.58 -14.91 -11.91
C LEU A 173 16.36 -14.13 -11.46
N THR A 174 15.73 -14.64 -10.41
CA THR A 174 14.56 -14.00 -9.81
C THR A 174 14.78 -13.76 -8.32
N ASN A 175 14.42 -12.56 -7.87
CA ASN A 175 14.48 -12.14 -6.47
C ASN A 175 13.19 -11.42 -6.08
N CYS A 176 12.78 -11.53 -4.81
CA CYS A 176 11.68 -10.75 -4.25
C CYS A 176 12.15 -9.95 -3.05
N SER A 177 11.84 -8.65 -2.99
CA SER A 177 12.05 -7.84 -1.80
C SER A 177 10.88 -8.02 -0.83
N ILE A 178 11.18 -8.32 0.43
CA ILE A 178 10.20 -8.45 1.51
C ILE A 178 10.72 -7.59 2.66
N ASN A 179 10.00 -6.52 3.00
CA ASN A 179 10.39 -5.60 4.08
C ASN A 179 11.84 -5.10 3.97
N GLY A 180 12.28 -4.78 2.75
CA GLY A 180 13.64 -4.30 2.47
C GLY A 180 14.72 -5.38 2.42
N LYS A 181 14.37 -6.66 2.65
CA LYS A 181 15.30 -7.79 2.50
C LYS A 181 15.07 -8.53 1.19
N ILE A 182 16.15 -8.81 0.48
CA ILE A 182 16.11 -9.54 -0.79
C ILE A 182 16.05 -11.04 -0.49
N LYS A 183 15.00 -11.71 -0.96
CA LYS A 183 14.88 -13.17 -1.00
C LYS A 183 15.23 -13.67 -2.39
N HIS A 184 16.29 -14.48 -2.49
CA HIS A 184 16.61 -15.19 -3.73
C HIS A 184 15.57 -16.29 -3.97
N ILE A 185 14.96 -16.29 -5.15
CA ILE A 185 13.96 -17.30 -5.54
C ILE A 185 14.63 -18.41 -6.32
N GLY A 186 15.45 -18.06 -7.31
CA GLY A 186 16.20 -19.07 -8.06
C GLY A 186 16.78 -18.54 -9.37
N ARG A 187 17.26 -19.50 -10.18
CA ARG A 187 17.76 -19.28 -11.52
C ARG A 187 17.08 -20.23 -12.50
N PHE A 188 16.79 -19.71 -13.69
CA PHE A 188 15.92 -20.32 -14.68
C PHE A 188 16.52 -20.16 -16.08
N GLN A 189 16.08 -21.03 -16.99
CA GLN A 189 16.61 -21.07 -18.34
C GLN A 189 15.93 -20.03 -19.24
N THR A 190 14.67 -19.71 -18.96
CA THR A 190 13.89 -18.74 -19.75
C THR A 190 13.40 -17.57 -18.87
N PRO A 191 13.19 -16.38 -19.46
CA PRO A 191 12.63 -15.24 -18.73
C PRO A 191 11.17 -15.49 -18.30
N THR A 192 10.41 -16.27 -19.07
CA THR A 192 9.01 -16.64 -18.77
C THR A 192 8.91 -17.52 -17.53
N GLU A 193 9.74 -18.56 -17.43
CA GLU A 193 9.85 -19.43 -16.25
C GLU A 193 10.26 -18.61 -15.02
N ALA A 194 11.25 -17.73 -15.17
CA ALA A 194 11.70 -16.85 -14.09
C ALA A 194 10.60 -15.90 -13.60
N ALA A 195 9.77 -15.39 -14.51
CA ALA A 195 8.64 -14.51 -14.19
C ALA A 195 7.51 -15.27 -13.49
N LEU A 196 7.19 -16.48 -13.95
CA LEU A 196 6.19 -17.33 -13.31
C LEU A 196 6.55 -17.61 -11.85
N GLU A 197 7.79 -18.01 -11.59
CA GLU A 197 8.30 -18.28 -10.24
C GLU A 197 8.37 -17.03 -9.37
N TYR A 198 8.66 -15.87 -9.96
CA TYR A 198 8.56 -14.59 -9.27
C TYR A 198 7.15 -14.34 -8.72
N TRP A 199 6.14 -14.47 -9.60
CA TRP A 199 4.75 -14.19 -9.24
C TRP A 199 4.18 -15.22 -8.27
N ILE A 200 4.56 -16.50 -8.39
CA ILE A 200 4.20 -17.55 -7.42
C ILE A 200 4.79 -17.21 -6.04
N ALA A 201 6.07 -16.86 -5.96
CA ALA A 201 6.70 -16.48 -4.70
C ALA A 201 6.00 -15.26 -4.08
N LYS A 202 5.72 -14.24 -4.89
CA LYS A 202 5.01 -13.02 -4.48
C LYS A 202 3.61 -13.33 -3.95
N PHE A 203 2.87 -14.22 -4.60
CA PHE A 203 1.58 -14.73 -4.13
C PHE A 203 1.69 -15.41 -2.77
N LYS A 204 2.64 -16.33 -2.60
CA LYS A 204 2.85 -17.04 -1.32
C LYS A 204 3.12 -16.07 -0.18
N ILE A 205 4.00 -15.09 -0.41
CA ILE A 205 4.35 -14.05 0.59
C ILE A 205 3.14 -13.19 0.91
N ALA A 206 2.45 -12.67 -0.10
CA ALA A 206 1.26 -11.84 0.10
C ALA A 206 0.19 -12.60 0.88
N ASN A 207 -0.07 -13.86 0.52
CA ASN A 207 -1.05 -14.70 1.20
C ASN A 207 -0.73 -14.90 2.68
N GLN A 208 0.54 -15.19 3.00
CA GLN A 208 1.00 -15.33 4.38
C GLN A 208 0.86 -14.01 5.16
N THR A 209 1.32 -12.89 4.58
CA THR A 209 1.23 -11.58 5.22
C THR A 209 -0.23 -11.15 5.42
N MET A 210 -1.09 -11.32 4.42
CA MET A 210 -2.53 -11.00 4.54
C MET A 210 -3.19 -11.81 5.65
N ASN A 211 -2.95 -13.13 5.71
CA ASN A 211 -3.49 -13.98 6.77
C ASN A 211 -2.98 -13.59 8.17
N ALA A 212 -1.69 -13.26 8.30
CA ALA A 212 -1.12 -12.81 9.57
C ALA A 212 -1.75 -11.50 10.08
N HIS A 213 -2.34 -10.71 9.18
CA HIS A 213 -3.07 -9.48 9.48
C HIS A 213 -4.60 -9.65 9.47
N GLY A 214 -5.11 -10.88 9.46
CA GLY A 214 -6.55 -11.17 9.54
C GLY A 214 -7.32 -11.02 8.22
N PHE A 215 -6.63 -10.82 7.09
CA PHE A 215 -7.25 -10.76 5.77
C PHE A 215 -7.20 -12.11 5.06
N ASP A 216 -8.14 -12.98 5.43
CA ASP A 216 -8.33 -14.28 4.77
C ASP A 216 -8.91 -14.14 3.34
N ILE A 217 -9.17 -15.27 2.68
CA ILE A 217 -9.75 -15.31 1.34
C ILE A 217 -11.19 -14.77 1.28
N ASN A 218 -11.91 -14.81 2.39
CA ASN A 218 -13.30 -14.37 2.48
C ASN A 218 -13.42 -12.85 2.65
N SER A 219 -12.41 -12.23 3.27
CA SER A 219 -12.33 -10.77 3.39
C SER A 219 -12.25 -10.10 2.02
N ARG A 220 -12.97 -8.97 1.87
CA ARG A 220 -12.98 -8.17 0.63
C ARG A 220 -11.56 -7.82 0.15
N VAL A 221 -10.70 -7.40 1.08
CA VAL A 221 -9.31 -7.00 0.80
C VAL A 221 -8.45 -8.20 0.46
N GLY A 222 -8.54 -9.27 1.27
CA GLY A 222 -7.76 -10.48 1.04
C GLY A 222 -8.11 -11.17 -0.27
N ARG A 223 -9.38 -11.18 -0.66
CA ARG A 223 -9.81 -11.65 -1.99
C ARG A 223 -9.22 -10.79 -3.11
N ALA A 224 -9.31 -9.47 -3.00
CA ALA A 224 -8.83 -8.55 -4.03
C ALA A 224 -7.32 -8.67 -4.29
N VAL A 225 -6.50 -8.73 -3.23
CA VAL A 225 -5.04 -8.92 -3.33
C VAL A 225 -4.69 -10.24 -4.02
N ARG A 226 -5.34 -11.34 -3.63
CA ARG A 226 -5.11 -12.67 -4.21
C ARG A 226 -5.52 -12.72 -5.67
N LYS A 227 -6.71 -12.20 -6.01
CA LYS A 227 -7.20 -12.11 -7.39
C LYS A 227 -6.22 -11.35 -8.29
N ARG A 228 -5.68 -10.22 -7.81
CA ARG A 228 -4.68 -9.43 -8.55
C ARG A 228 -3.41 -10.23 -8.83
N LEU A 229 -2.84 -10.88 -7.82
CA LEU A 229 -1.62 -11.67 -7.97
C LEU A 229 -1.83 -12.91 -8.85
N LEU A 230 -2.98 -13.57 -8.71
CA LEU A 230 -3.35 -14.66 -9.60
C LEU A 230 -3.43 -14.18 -11.05
N ALA A 231 -4.08 -13.05 -11.33
CA ALA A 231 -4.15 -12.51 -12.69
C ALA A 231 -2.76 -12.27 -13.32
N GLU A 232 -1.76 -11.88 -12.52
CA GLU A 232 -0.37 -11.79 -12.99
C GLU A 232 0.24 -13.17 -13.28
N ILE A 233 0.07 -14.14 -12.39
CA ILE A 233 0.53 -15.54 -12.62
C ILE A 233 -0.03 -16.09 -13.94
N LYS A 234 -1.31 -15.83 -14.22
CA LYS A 234 -1.98 -16.32 -15.45
C LYS A 234 -1.29 -15.86 -16.73
N LYS A 235 -0.70 -14.67 -16.76
CA LYS A 235 -0.02 -14.13 -17.95
C LYS A 235 1.23 -14.92 -18.34
N TRP A 236 1.82 -15.65 -17.39
CA TRP A 236 3.11 -16.33 -17.57
C TRP A 236 2.98 -17.85 -17.64
N ASN A 237 1.75 -18.39 -17.55
CA ASN A 237 1.51 -19.82 -17.67
C ASN A 237 0.99 -20.17 -19.08
N ALA A 238 1.75 -20.99 -19.81
CA ALA A 238 1.46 -21.34 -21.21
C ALA A 238 0.15 -22.12 -21.40
N GLU A 239 -0.26 -22.95 -20.43
CA GLU A 239 -1.53 -23.72 -20.49
C GLU A 239 -2.78 -22.81 -20.40
N TRP A 240 -2.62 -21.56 -19.97
CA TRP A 240 -3.73 -20.64 -19.69
C TRP A 240 -4.12 -19.78 -20.89
N ILE A 241 -3.22 -19.65 -21.86
CA ILE A 241 -3.42 -18.82 -23.05
C ILE A 241 -4.50 -19.43 -23.98
N GLU A 242 -4.74 -20.73 -23.91
CA GLU A 242 -5.75 -21.43 -24.74
C GLU A 242 -7.18 -21.45 -24.13
N ILE A 243 -7.35 -21.11 -22.85
CA ILE A 243 -8.63 -21.27 -22.14
C ILE A 243 -9.23 -19.89 -21.78
N MET A 244 -9.87 -19.22 -22.74
CA MET A 244 -10.79 -18.09 -22.48
C MET A 244 -12.03 -18.26 -23.35
N PRO A 245 -13.23 -18.46 -22.78
CA PRO A 245 -13.87 -17.47 -21.90
C PRO A 245 -14.78 -18.07 -20.78
N MET A 246 -14.65 -17.70 -19.49
CA MET A 246 -15.59 -18.22 -18.47
C MET A 246 -15.96 -17.24 -17.34
N GLU A 247 -17.25 -17.30 -16.98
CA GLU A 247 -18.02 -16.59 -15.94
C GLU A 247 -17.46 -16.71 -14.50
N PRO A 248 -17.84 -15.81 -13.57
CA PRO A 248 -17.28 -15.70 -12.21
C PRO A 248 -17.37 -16.96 -11.34
N GLU A 249 -18.36 -17.81 -11.54
CA GLU A 249 -18.57 -19.05 -10.77
C GLU A 249 -17.49 -20.10 -11.04
N TYR A 250 -16.85 -20.05 -12.23
CA TYR A 250 -15.73 -20.94 -12.57
C TYR A 250 -14.41 -20.54 -11.90
N MET A 251 -14.31 -19.31 -11.39
CA MET A 251 -13.10 -18.82 -10.73
C MET A 251 -12.87 -19.48 -9.37
N GLU A 252 -13.92 -19.89 -8.66
CA GLU A 252 -13.83 -20.47 -7.31
C GLU A 252 -13.22 -21.89 -7.36
N GLY A 253 -13.65 -22.71 -8.34
CA GLY A 253 -13.06 -24.03 -8.59
C GLY A 253 -11.62 -23.95 -9.13
N LEU A 254 -11.33 -22.95 -9.98
CA LEU A 254 -10.00 -22.72 -10.53
C LEU A 254 -9.02 -22.21 -9.46
N GLU A 255 -9.47 -21.35 -8.53
CA GLU A 255 -8.68 -20.92 -7.37
C GLU A 255 -8.35 -22.07 -6.42
N GLN A 256 -9.28 -23.01 -6.21
CA GLN A 256 -9.03 -24.23 -5.43
C GLN A 256 -8.04 -25.16 -6.13
N GLU A 257 -8.14 -25.32 -7.44
CA GLU A 257 -7.22 -26.15 -8.22
C GLU A 257 -5.82 -25.51 -8.32
N ILE A 258 -5.73 -24.18 -8.48
CA ILE A 258 -4.46 -23.45 -8.35
C ILE A 258 -3.88 -23.62 -6.95
N CYS A 259 -4.70 -23.51 -5.90
CA CYS A 259 -4.26 -23.76 -4.55
C CYS A 259 -3.73 -25.18 -4.40
N ARG A 260 -4.38 -26.20 -4.97
CA ARG A 260 -3.88 -27.59 -4.98
C ARG A 260 -2.58 -27.73 -5.74
N LYS A 261 -2.44 -27.11 -6.92
CA LYS A 261 -1.21 -27.16 -7.72
C LYS A 261 -0.05 -26.45 -7.00
N ILE A 262 -0.29 -25.26 -6.42
CA ILE A 262 0.69 -24.55 -5.61
C ILE A 262 1.05 -25.36 -4.34
N GLN A 263 0.08 -26.00 -3.70
CA GLN A 263 0.31 -26.87 -2.54
C GLN A 263 1.09 -28.15 -2.91
N ALA A 264 0.83 -28.72 -4.07
CA ALA A 264 1.57 -29.86 -4.60
C ALA A 264 3.03 -29.50 -4.90
N GLU A 265 3.28 -28.33 -5.51
CA GLU A 265 4.64 -27.82 -5.74
C GLU A 265 5.36 -27.45 -4.43
N ILE A 266 4.65 -26.93 -3.42
CA ILE A 266 5.22 -26.73 -2.08
C ILE A 266 5.63 -28.07 -1.44
N LYS A 267 4.82 -29.13 -1.60
CA LYS A 267 5.13 -30.47 -1.06
C LYS A 267 6.31 -31.16 -1.76
N LYS A 268 6.55 -30.87 -3.04
CA LYS A 268 7.69 -31.44 -3.78
C LYS A 268 9.03 -30.78 -3.42
N ALA A 269 8.99 -29.58 -2.85
CA ALA A 269 10.17 -28.79 -2.49
C ALA A 269 10.58 -28.93 -1.02
N ALA A 270 9.92 -29.80 -0.25
CA ALA A 270 10.22 -30.14 1.14
C ALA A 270 10.75 -31.57 1.22
#